data_AF-A0A962NA51-F1
#
_entry.id   AF-A0A962NA51-F1
#
_cell.length_a   1.000
_cell.length_b   1.000
_cell.length_c   1.000
_cell.angle_alpha   90.00
_cell.angle_beta   90.00
_cell.angle_gamma   90.00
#
_symmetry.space_group_name_H-M   'P 1'
#
loop_
_entity.id
_entity.type
_entity.pdbx_description
1 polymer ?
#
loop_
_entity_poly.entity_id
_entity_poly.type
_entity_poly.pdbx_seq_one_letter_code
_entity_poly.pdbx_strand_id
1 'polypeptide(L)'
;MRPFIITFVFVASSCLTMAMPRAAQACDPETGQRTQIVWGLWNGQHLPSTLKPGSDLTFIHLPNSGVLGVRTKPATHLDYLEQGQWRRFNVELVHVEFFDASVDPPAPLRQILMGANTYSSFGEGWLPLVGKEFALQLEKAVCIDTSTVEPTD
;
A
#
# COMPACT_ATOMS: atom_id res chain seq x y z
N MET A 1 59.21 -6.11 -34.38
CA MET A 1 58.10 -6.54 -33.49
C MET A 1 56.81 -5.97 -34.06
N ARG A 2 55.85 -6.81 -34.44
CA ARG A 2 54.57 -6.37 -35.03
C ARG A 2 53.51 -6.23 -33.92
N PRO A 3 52.72 -5.14 -33.86
CA PRO A 3 51.65 -5.03 -32.88
C PRO A 3 50.46 -5.91 -33.28
N PHE A 4 49.97 -6.71 -32.32
CA PHE A 4 48.71 -7.42 -32.40
C PHE A 4 47.57 -6.46 -32.04
N ILE A 5 46.58 -6.34 -32.91
CA ILE A 5 45.35 -5.59 -32.64
C ILE A 5 44.28 -6.62 -32.22
N ILE A 6 43.81 -6.51 -30.98
CA ILE A 6 42.73 -7.34 -30.43
C ILE A 6 41.42 -6.56 -30.57
N THR A 7 40.54 -7.03 -31.45
CA THR A 7 39.20 -6.46 -31.64
C THR A 7 38.23 -7.14 -30.68
N PHE A 8 37.71 -6.39 -29.70
CA PHE A 8 36.64 -6.85 -28.81
C PHE A 8 35.28 -6.62 -29.48
N VAL A 9 34.52 -7.69 -29.68
CA VAL A 9 33.12 -7.62 -30.15
C VAL A 9 32.21 -7.54 -28.92
N PHE A 10 31.57 -6.39 -28.73
CA PHE A 10 30.52 -6.21 -27.72
C PHE A 10 29.18 -6.71 -28.28
N VAL A 11 28.63 -7.77 -27.68
CA VAL A 11 27.25 -8.23 -27.95
C VAL A 11 26.32 -7.49 -27.00
N ALA A 12 25.63 -6.47 -27.51
CA ALA A 12 24.59 -5.76 -26.78
C ALA A 12 23.32 -6.63 -26.71
N SER A 13 23.16 -7.39 -25.63
CA SER A 13 21.92 -8.12 -25.34
C SER A 13 20.85 -7.10 -24.91
N SER A 14 19.98 -6.75 -25.85
CA SER A 14 18.84 -5.86 -25.62
C SER A 14 17.79 -6.62 -24.84
N CYS A 15 17.85 -6.56 -23.52
CA CYS A 15 16.79 -7.05 -22.65
C CYS A 15 15.59 -6.11 -22.82
N LEU A 16 14.61 -6.52 -23.63
CA LEU A 16 13.29 -5.88 -23.67
C LEU A 16 12.65 -6.05 -22.29
N THR A 17 12.84 -5.06 -21.42
CA THR A 17 11.99 -4.90 -20.25
C THR A 17 10.63 -4.46 -20.77
N MET A 18 9.71 -5.40 -20.94
CA MET A 18 8.31 -5.08 -21.14
C MET A 18 7.86 -4.29 -19.90
N ALA A 19 7.70 -2.98 -20.07
CA ALA A 19 7.11 -2.12 -19.08
C ALA A 19 5.66 -2.57 -18.90
N MET A 20 5.40 -3.38 -17.88
CA MET A 20 4.03 -3.74 -17.54
C MET A 20 3.26 -2.46 -17.20
N PRO A 21 2.05 -2.27 -17.76
CA PRO A 21 1.25 -1.10 -17.46
C PRO A 21 0.92 -1.07 -15.96
N ARG A 22 1.29 0.03 -15.29
CA ARG A 22 1.07 0.25 -13.84
C ARG A 22 -0.41 0.17 -13.43
N ALA A 23 -1.35 0.29 -14.38
CA ALA A 23 -2.79 0.22 -14.12
C ALA A 23 -3.27 -1.18 -13.70
N ALA A 24 -2.50 -2.24 -13.95
CA ALA A 24 -2.87 -3.61 -13.56
C ALA A 24 -2.56 -3.96 -12.09
N GLN A 25 -1.90 -3.08 -11.31
CA GLN A 25 -1.41 -3.41 -9.96
C GLN A 25 -2.46 -3.29 -8.84
N ALA A 26 -3.69 -2.95 -9.17
CA ALA A 26 -4.70 -2.57 -8.16
C ALA A 26 -5.79 -3.63 -7.93
N CYS A 27 -5.82 -4.64 -8.80
CA CYS A 27 -6.79 -5.72 -8.79
C CYS A 27 -6.04 -7.04 -8.83
N ASP A 28 -6.53 -8.01 -8.08
CA ASP A 28 -6.08 -9.37 -8.24
C ASP A 28 -6.53 -9.86 -9.64
N PRO A 29 -5.59 -10.23 -10.54
CA PRO A 29 -5.91 -10.54 -11.93
C PRO A 29 -6.64 -11.87 -12.09
N GLU A 30 -6.60 -12.75 -11.08
CA GLU A 30 -7.24 -14.06 -11.12
C GLU A 30 -8.68 -13.99 -10.60
N THR A 31 -8.90 -13.21 -9.54
CA THR A 31 -10.17 -13.14 -8.80
C THR A 31 -10.96 -11.86 -9.09
N GLY A 32 -10.33 -10.84 -9.69
CA GLY A 32 -10.93 -9.51 -9.88
C GLY A 32 -11.12 -8.72 -8.59
N GLN A 33 -10.61 -9.21 -7.45
CA GLN A 33 -10.80 -8.53 -6.17
C GLN A 33 -9.98 -7.25 -6.07
N ARG A 34 -10.61 -6.19 -5.55
CA ARG A 34 -9.96 -4.90 -5.28
C ARG A 34 -8.99 -5.04 -4.11
N THR A 35 -7.74 -4.68 -4.34
CA THR A 35 -6.72 -4.66 -3.29
C THR A 35 -6.79 -3.37 -2.48
N GLN A 36 -6.68 -3.47 -1.16
CA GLN A 36 -6.38 -2.34 -0.30
C GLN A 36 -4.87 -2.10 -0.29
N ILE A 37 -4.47 -0.91 -0.70
CA ILE A 37 -3.10 -0.41 -0.65
C ILE A 37 -2.97 0.44 0.63
N VAL A 38 -1.82 0.30 1.29
CA VAL A 38 -1.48 0.99 2.54
C VAL A 38 -0.11 1.64 2.38
N TRP A 39 -0.07 2.96 2.49
CA TRP A 39 1.16 3.73 2.46
C TRP A 39 1.42 4.36 3.83
N GLY A 40 2.62 4.17 4.36
CA GLY A 40 3.13 4.98 5.45
C GLY A 40 3.84 6.22 4.90
N LEU A 41 3.57 7.37 5.49
CA LEU A 41 4.29 8.60 5.22
C LEU A 41 4.96 9.08 6.51
N TRP A 42 6.20 9.51 6.41
CA TRP A 42 6.96 10.07 7.53
C TRP A 42 7.49 11.44 7.12
N ASN A 43 7.16 12.48 7.89
CA ASN A 43 7.46 13.88 7.56
C ASN A 43 7.04 14.24 6.12
N GLY A 44 5.87 13.73 5.69
CA GLY A 44 5.32 13.94 4.34
C GLY A 44 5.95 13.13 3.21
N GLN A 45 6.93 12.26 3.48
CA GLN A 45 7.56 11.41 2.47
C GLN A 45 7.04 9.97 2.55
N HIS A 46 6.75 9.36 1.39
CA HIS A 46 6.38 7.94 1.33
C HIS A 46 7.53 7.07 1.82
N LEU A 47 7.21 6.19 2.78
CA LEU A 47 8.11 5.13 3.21
C LEU A 47 8.08 3.99 2.20
N PRO A 48 9.21 3.28 1.99
CA PRO A 48 9.21 2.06 1.20
C PRO A 48 8.30 1.02 1.87
N SER A 49 7.17 0.70 1.25
CA SER A 49 6.24 -0.31 1.76
C SER A 49 6.27 -1.56 0.88
N THR A 50 6.35 -2.73 1.51
CA THR A 50 6.08 -4.00 0.83
C THR A 50 4.57 -4.14 0.72
N LEU A 51 4.03 -3.82 -0.45
CA LEU A 51 2.61 -3.98 -0.76
C LEU A 51 2.24 -5.46 -0.62
N LYS A 52 1.43 -5.80 0.39
CA LYS A 52 0.74 -7.08 0.43
C LYS A 52 -0.75 -6.83 0.56
N PRO A 53 -1.53 -7.09 -0.52
CA PRO A 53 -2.98 -7.14 -0.44
C PRO A 53 -3.44 -8.11 0.65
N GLY A 54 -4.49 -7.75 1.41
CA GLY A 54 -5.30 -8.74 2.14
C GLY A 54 -5.33 -8.62 3.66
N SER A 55 -5.77 -9.69 4.32
CA SER A 55 -5.86 -9.84 5.79
C SER A 55 -4.50 -9.90 6.51
N ASP A 56 -3.42 -9.87 5.73
CA ASP A 56 -2.07 -10.01 6.22
C ASP A 56 -1.56 -8.69 6.79
N LEU A 57 -0.59 -8.79 7.70
CA LEU A 57 0.04 -7.63 8.30
C LEU A 57 0.97 -6.98 7.26
N THR A 58 0.69 -5.73 6.90
CA THR A 58 1.61 -4.88 6.14
C THR A 58 2.63 -4.30 7.10
N PHE A 59 3.91 -4.49 6.82
CA PHE A 59 5.00 -3.97 7.64
C PHE A 59 5.55 -2.67 7.04
N ILE A 60 5.57 -1.62 7.84
CA ILE A 60 6.10 -0.30 7.49
C ILE A 60 7.34 -0.07 8.35
N HIS A 61 8.51 -0.06 7.72
CA HIS A 61 9.77 0.22 8.39
C HIS A 61 9.90 1.73 8.62
N LEU A 62 9.98 2.12 9.88
CA LEU A 62 10.04 3.51 10.30
C LEU A 62 11.50 3.99 10.35
N PRO A 63 11.79 5.29 10.09
CA PRO A 63 13.15 5.83 10.15
C PRO A 63 13.83 5.73 11.53
N ASN A 64 13.08 5.54 12.61
CA ASN A 64 13.59 5.39 13.98
C ASN A 64 13.88 3.93 14.37
N SER A 65 14.08 3.05 13.40
CA SER A 65 14.28 1.59 13.57
C SER A 65 13.04 0.83 14.07
N GLY A 66 11.91 1.50 14.30
CA GLY A 66 10.64 0.84 14.59
C GLY A 66 10.06 0.14 13.37
N VAL A 67 9.20 -0.85 13.60
CA VAL A 67 8.41 -1.49 12.54
C VAL A 67 6.95 -1.41 12.93
N LEU A 68 6.16 -0.69 12.14
CA LEU A 68 4.72 -0.60 12.32
C LEU A 68 4.03 -1.68 11.49
N GLY A 69 3.29 -2.55 12.15
CA GLY A 69 2.37 -3.46 11.51
C GLY A 69 1.02 -2.79 11.28
N VAL A 70 0.47 -2.92 10.08
CA VAL A 70 -0.87 -2.44 9.72
C VAL A 70 -1.66 -3.57 9.11
N ARG A 71 -2.82 -3.88 9.66
CA ARG A 71 -3.76 -4.84 9.08
C ARG A 71 -5.07 -4.13 8.76
N THR A 72 -5.61 -4.40 7.58
CA THR A 72 -6.93 -3.90 7.18
C THR A 72 -7.93 -5.03 7.14
N LYS A 73 -9.14 -4.80 7.68
CA LYS A 73 -10.28 -5.72 7.60
C LYS A 73 -11.49 -5.00 7.03
N PRO A 74 -12.37 -5.69 6.28
CA PRO A 74 -13.64 -5.10 5.85
C PRO A 74 -14.46 -4.60 7.04
N ALA A 75 -15.11 -3.45 6.91
CA ALA A 75 -16.12 -3.02 7.86
C ALA A 75 -17.34 -3.97 7.84
N THR A 76 -17.97 -4.14 8.99
CA THR A 76 -19.16 -4.96 9.17
C THR A 76 -20.43 -4.19 8.78
N HIS A 77 -21.54 -4.90 8.60
CA HIS A 77 -22.84 -4.26 8.36
C HIS A 77 -23.23 -3.28 9.50
N LEU A 78 -22.91 -3.61 10.75
CA LEU A 78 -23.21 -2.75 11.90
C LEU A 78 -22.43 -1.42 11.84
N ASP A 79 -21.17 -1.45 11.41
CA ASP A 79 -20.36 -0.23 11.25
C ASP A 79 -21.02 0.76 10.27
N TYR A 80 -21.62 0.25 9.19
CA TYR A 80 -22.33 1.06 8.19
C TYR A 80 -23.68 1.59 8.71
N LEU A 81 -24.39 0.81 9.53
CA LEU A 81 -25.63 1.27 10.16
C LEU A 81 -25.34 2.39 11.15
N GLU A 82 -24.28 2.29 11.95
CA GLU A 82 -23.88 3.31 12.91
C GLU A 82 -23.44 4.60 12.21
N GLN A 83 -22.58 4.51 11.19
CA GLN A 83 -22.15 5.70 10.42
C GLN A 83 -23.31 6.39 9.68
N GLY A 84 -24.26 5.60 9.17
CA GLY A 84 -25.44 6.10 8.47
C GLY A 84 -26.38 6.94 9.36
N GLN A 85 -26.29 6.83 10.69
CA GLN A 85 -27.06 7.68 11.60
C GLN A 85 -26.61 9.14 11.56
N TRP A 86 -25.34 9.39 11.23
CA TRP A 86 -24.72 10.72 11.33
C TRP A 86 -24.32 11.29 9.97
N ARG A 87 -24.39 10.50 8.89
CA ARG A 87 -23.96 10.88 7.55
C ARG A 87 -25.03 10.58 6.51
N ARG A 88 -25.17 11.48 5.53
CA ARG A 88 -26.10 11.30 4.40
C ARG A 88 -25.67 10.18 3.43
N PHE A 89 -24.38 9.86 3.38
CA PHE A 89 -23.81 8.86 2.49
C PHE A 89 -22.76 8.04 3.23
N ASN A 90 -22.77 6.73 2.99
CA ASN A 90 -21.74 5.82 3.48
C ASN A 90 -20.60 5.76 2.45
N VAL A 91 -19.40 6.13 2.90
CA VAL A 91 -18.17 5.82 2.17
C VAL A 91 -17.80 4.36 2.43
N GLU A 92 -17.00 3.75 1.57
CA GLU A 92 -16.44 2.42 1.86
C GLU A 92 -15.52 2.51 3.08
N LEU A 93 -15.74 1.63 4.06
CA LEU A 93 -15.04 1.63 5.35
C LEU A 93 -14.20 0.36 5.54
N VAL A 94 -13.11 0.52 6.28
CA VAL A 94 -12.23 -0.56 6.71
C VAL A 94 -11.83 -0.37 8.17
N HIS A 95 -11.71 -1.47 8.90
CA HIS A 95 -11.02 -1.50 10.18
C HIS A 95 -9.53 -1.52 9.92
N VAL A 96 -8.80 -0.62 10.58
CA VAL A 96 -7.34 -0.55 10.55
C VAL A 96 -6.83 -0.91 11.93
N GLU A 97 -6.08 -1.99 12.02
CA GLU A 97 -5.42 -2.46 13.22
C GLU A 97 -3.92 -2.16 13.11
N PHE A 98 -3.38 -1.48 14.12
CA PHE A 98 -1.98 -1.12 14.24
C PHE A 98 -1.27 -2.02 15.26
N PHE A 99 -0.05 -2.40 14.95
CA PHE A 99 0.78 -3.29 15.75
C PHE A 99 2.21 -2.76 15.86
N ASP A 100 2.85 -3.01 16.99
CA ASP A 100 4.30 -2.98 17.12
C ASP A 100 4.84 -4.28 16.56
N ALA A 101 5.40 -4.20 15.35
CA ALA A 101 5.99 -5.33 14.66
C ALA A 101 7.50 -5.42 14.86
N SER A 102 8.07 -4.67 15.81
CA SER A 102 9.47 -4.84 16.23
C SER A 102 9.66 -6.01 17.20
N VAL A 103 8.55 -6.54 17.75
CA VAL A 103 8.50 -7.68 18.66
C VAL A 103 7.82 -8.88 18.00
N ASP A 104 8.16 -10.09 18.45
CA ASP A 104 7.58 -11.34 17.98
C ASP A 104 6.90 -12.09 19.15
N PRO A 105 5.56 -12.28 19.13
CA PRO A 105 4.62 -11.87 18.07
C PRO A 105 4.35 -10.34 18.07
N PRO A 106 3.90 -9.77 16.94
CA PRO A 106 3.54 -8.35 16.87
C PRO A 106 2.51 -7.96 17.94
N ALA A 107 2.81 -6.92 18.71
CA ALA A 107 1.95 -6.48 19.82
C ALA A 107 0.89 -5.49 19.32
N PRO A 108 -0.41 -5.66 19.66
CA PRO A 108 -1.45 -4.73 19.23
C PRO A 108 -1.26 -3.35 19.89
N LEU A 109 -1.34 -2.30 19.09
CA LEU A 109 -1.26 -0.92 19.55
C LEU A 109 -2.64 -0.26 19.59
N ARG A 110 -3.38 -0.34 18.49
CA ARG A 110 -4.64 0.40 18.33
C ARG A 110 -5.50 -0.13 17.19
N GLN A 111 -6.78 0.18 17.23
CA GLN A 111 -7.71 -0.05 16.12
C GLN A 111 -8.55 1.21 15.86
N ILE A 112 -8.87 1.45 14.60
CA ILE A 112 -9.73 2.56 14.17
C ILE A 112 -10.55 2.15 12.94
N LEU A 113 -11.75 2.70 12.82
CA LEU A 113 -12.57 2.61 11.61
C LEU A 113 -12.24 3.80 10.69
N MET A 114 -11.85 3.52 9.46
CA MET A 114 -11.39 4.53 8.49
C MET A 114 -12.08 4.34 7.13
N GLY A 115 -12.08 5.39 6.31
CA GLY A 115 -12.43 5.25 4.89
C GLY A 115 -11.39 4.42 4.15
N ALA A 116 -11.83 3.53 3.27
CA ALA A 116 -10.95 2.70 2.43
C ALA A 116 -10.07 3.50 1.46
N ASN A 117 -10.47 4.75 1.19
CA ASN A 117 -9.72 5.75 0.44
C ASN A 117 -9.60 7.00 1.30
N THR A 118 -8.51 7.12 2.06
CA THR A 118 -8.33 8.21 3.01
C THR A 118 -6.86 8.53 3.26
N TYR A 119 -6.61 9.75 3.72
CA TYR A 119 -5.35 10.19 4.29
C TYR A 119 -5.56 10.58 5.74
N SER A 120 -4.75 10.10 6.67
CA SER A 120 -4.88 10.44 8.09
C SER A 120 -3.54 10.54 8.78
N SER A 121 -3.31 11.63 9.50
CA SER A 121 -2.11 11.89 10.27
C SER A 121 -2.25 11.40 11.71
N PHE A 122 -1.19 10.82 12.25
CA PHE A 122 -1.10 10.32 13.62
C PHE A 122 0.16 10.86 14.27
N GLY A 123 0.04 11.30 15.53
CA GLY A 123 1.18 11.65 16.37
C GLY A 123 1.47 10.56 17.40
N GLU A 124 2.67 10.62 17.98
CA GLU A 124 3.19 9.69 19.00
C GLU A 124 2.24 9.46 20.18
N GLY A 125 1.50 10.49 20.59
CA GLY A 125 0.52 10.37 21.68
C GLY A 125 -0.68 9.47 21.35
N TRP A 126 -0.99 9.26 20.06
CA TRP A 126 -2.10 8.42 19.61
C TRP A 126 -1.63 7.05 19.12
N LEU A 127 -0.57 7.02 18.30
CA LEU A 127 0.09 5.82 17.85
C LEU A 127 1.54 5.85 18.36
N PRO A 128 1.88 5.08 19.40
CA PRO A 128 3.27 4.98 19.83
C PRO A 128 4.17 4.53 18.67
N LEU A 129 5.47 4.84 18.74
CA LEU A 129 6.50 4.48 17.76
C LEU A 129 6.59 5.37 16.50
N VAL A 130 5.52 6.03 16.07
CA VAL A 130 5.52 6.72 14.76
C VAL A 130 6.07 8.16 14.79
N GLY A 131 6.56 8.63 15.93
CA GLY A 131 7.08 9.99 16.07
C GLY A 131 5.99 11.07 15.88
N LYS A 132 6.42 12.29 15.54
CA LYS A 132 5.52 13.45 15.53
C LYS A 132 4.69 13.61 14.26
N GLU A 133 5.18 13.12 13.12
CA GLU A 133 4.61 13.41 11.80
C GLU A 133 4.51 12.15 10.94
N PHE A 134 3.70 11.20 11.40
CA PHE A 134 3.33 10.04 10.60
C PHE A 134 1.96 10.24 9.98
N ALA A 135 1.78 9.74 8.76
CA ALA A 135 0.47 9.61 8.16
C ALA A 135 0.31 8.25 7.50
N LEU A 136 -0.94 7.78 7.51
CA LEU A 136 -1.36 6.60 6.76
C LEU A 136 -2.23 7.07 5.60
N GLN A 137 -1.90 6.60 4.41
CA GLN A 137 -2.72 6.76 3.22
C GLN A 137 -3.23 5.39 2.78
N LEU A 138 -4.55 5.27 2.74
CA LEU A 138 -5.27 4.09 2.31
C LEU A 138 -5.82 4.36 0.91
N GLU A 139 -5.56 3.44 -0.01
CA GLU A 139 -6.07 3.51 -1.37
C GLU A 139 -6.68 2.17 -1.74
N LYS A 140 -7.93 2.20 -2.18
CA LYS A 140 -8.61 1.01 -2.70
C LYS A 140 -9.09 1.30 -4.10
N ALA A 141 -8.24 0.93 -5.06
CA ALA A 141 -8.45 1.23 -6.47
C ALA A 141 -9.76 0.64 -7.01
N VAL A 142 -10.26 1.25 -8.09
CA VAL A 142 -11.40 0.74 -8.85
C VAL A 142 -10.87 -0.20 -9.92
N CYS A 143 -11.43 -1.40 -9.99
CA CYS A 143 -11.11 -2.35 -11.05
C CYS A 143 -11.91 -2.00 -12.30
N ILE A 144 -11.23 -1.50 -13.31
CA ILE A 144 -11.79 -1.26 -14.64
C ILE A 144 -10.99 -2.08 -15.63
N ASP A 145 -11.67 -2.94 -16.38
CA ASP A 145 -11.06 -3.66 -17.49
C ASP A 145 -10.84 -2.70 -18.66
N THR A 146 -9.62 -2.20 -18.81
CA THR A 146 -9.24 -1.32 -19.92
C THR A 146 -8.79 -2.11 -21.16
N SER A 147 -8.78 -3.45 -21.14
CA SER A 147 -8.40 -4.25 -22.31
C SER A 147 -9.42 -4.17 -23.45
N THR A 148 -10.63 -3.71 -23.13
CA THR A 148 -11.73 -3.54 -24.09
C THR A 148 -11.79 -2.13 -24.70
N VAL A 149 -10.96 -1.19 -24.23
CA VAL A 149 -10.89 0.16 -24.81
C VAL A 149 -9.97 0.10 -26.02
N GLU A 150 -10.56 0.10 -27.22
CA GLU A 150 -9.79 0.28 -28.45
C GLU A 150 -9.00 1.60 -28.36
N PRO A 151 -7.69 1.59 -28.69
CA PRO A 151 -6.94 2.83 -28.74
C PRO A 151 -7.57 3.75 -29.77
N THR A 152 -8.09 4.90 -29.32
CA THR A 152 -8.48 5.97 -30.21
C THR A 152 -7.22 6.70 -30.65
N ASP A 153 -6.86 6.54 -31.93
CA ASP A 153 -5.82 7.30 -32.62
C ASP A 153 -6.13 8.82 -32.67
#